data_AF-A0A7C1FA02-F1
#
_entry.id   AF-A0A7C1FA02-F1
#
_cell.length_a   1.000
_cell.length_b   1.000
_cell.length_c   1.000
_cell.angle_alpha   90.00
_cell.angle_beta   90.00
_cell.angle_gamma   90.00
#
_symmetry.space_group_name_H-M   'P 1'
#
loop_
_entity.id
_entity.type
_entity.pdbx_description
1 polymer ?
#
loop_
_entity_poly.entity_id
_entity_poly.type
_entity_poly.pdbx_seq_one_letter_code
_entity_poly.pdbx_strand_id
1 'polypeptide(L)'
;MDRPILGRALRTAGGIAGVVADLLLAGSWCWLLRVFASRTPALLAPWHDYYARVPPCPPLPDLEPWERVLNELFGYGPGVFLPGALVVTGSMLLFVSGAGRGKPSVILPLAFLGANLVFLQVYYELGPAVSALAAPAPQSQVMCDVGYHRTWPELLLLAALSGALLWGQLRL
;
A
#
# COMPACT_ATOMS: atom_id res chain seq x y z
N MET A 1 20.14 26.22 39.40
CA MET A 1 20.02 25.31 38.25
C MET A 1 20.29 26.11 36.99
N ASP A 2 21.39 25.80 36.32
CA ASP A 2 21.92 26.60 35.22
C ASP A 2 21.08 26.45 33.94
N ARG A 3 20.35 27.53 33.62
CA ARG A 3 19.61 27.72 32.36
C ARG A 3 20.36 27.29 31.07
N PRO A 4 21.70 27.43 30.93
CA PRO A 4 22.39 26.95 29.73
C PRO A 4 22.40 25.42 29.55
N ILE A 5 22.33 24.64 30.63
CA ILE A 5 22.33 23.17 30.56
C ILE A 5 20.97 22.66 30.07
N LEU A 6 19.88 23.23 30.61
CA LEU A 6 18.51 22.90 30.22
C LEU A 6 18.25 23.22 28.73
N GLY A 7 18.71 24.37 28.24
CA GLY A 7 18.56 24.75 26.83
C GLY A 7 19.41 23.92 25.86
N ARG A 8 20.50 23.29 26.32
CA ARG A 8 21.29 22.36 25.51
C ARG A 8 20.63 20.98 25.47
N ALA A 9 20.16 20.49 26.62
CA ALA A 9 19.43 19.23 26.73
C ALA A 9 18.13 19.22 25.89
N LEU A 10 17.35 20.30 25.92
CA LEU A 10 16.11 20.42 25.12
C LEU A 10 16.37 20.41 23.61
N ARG A 11 17.47 21.01 23.15
CA ARG A 11 17.87 20.98 21.74
C ARG A 11 18.30 19.58 21.30
N THR A 12 19.08 18.88 22.13
CA THR A 12 19.47 17.49 21.85
C THR A 12 18.26 16.57 21.84
N ALA A 13 17.34 16.71 22.80
CA ALA A 13 16.10 15.94 22.85
C ALA A 13 15.21 16.20 21.63
N GLY A 14 15.06 17.46 21.21
CA GLY A 14 14.34 17.81 19.98
C GLY A 14 14.97 17.22 18.71
N GLY A 15 16.30 17.20 18.63
CA GLY A 15 17.03 16.56 17.54
C GLY A 15 16.82 15.05 17.49
N ILE A 16 16.90 14.36 18.64
CA ILE A 16 16.64 12.92 18.73
C ILE A 16 15.20 12.60 18.34
N ALA A 17 14.23 13.37 18.82
CA ALA A 17 12.82 13.18 18.50
C ALA A 17 12.54 13.31 16.99
N GLY A 18 13.20 14.26 16.32
CA GLY A 18 13.13 14.41 14.86
C GLY A 18 13.65 13.17 14.13
N VAL A 19 14.86 12.71 14.47
CA VAL A 19 15.45 11.51 13.86
C VAL A 19 14.57 10.28 14.06
N VAL A 20 14.03 10.09 15.27
CA VAL A 20 13.12 8.98 15.56
C VAL A 20 11.85 9.08 14.71
N ALA A 21 11.26 10.27 14.57
CA ALA A 21 10.07 10.46 13.74
C ALA A 21 10.34 10.15 12.26
N ASP A 22 11.49 10.59 11.72
CA ASP A 22 11.88 10.30 10.33
C ASP A 22 12.11 8.80 10.09
N LEU A 23 12.75 8.11 11.04
CA LEU A 23 12.95 6.66 10.97
C LEU A 23 11.63 5.89 11.04
N LEU A 24 10.69 6.32 11.89
CA LEU A 24 9.36 5.72 11.97
C LEU A 24 8.57 5.96 10.68
N LEU A 25 8.64 7.16 10.10
CA LEU A 25 8.04 7.45 8.81
C LEU A 25 8.63 6.56 7.72
N ALA A 26 9.95 6.42 7.64
CA ALA A 26 10.61 5.52 6.69
C ALA A 26 10.17 4.06 6.89
N GLY A 27 10.06 3.62 8.15
CA GLY A 27 9.51 2.31 8.52
C GLY A 27 8.08 2.11 8.01
N SER A 28 7.23 3.14 8.10
CA SER A 28 5.86 3.09 7.60
C SER A 28 5.77 3.00 6.07
N TRP A 29 6.69 3.63 5.33
CA TRP A 29 6.79 3.46 3.87
C TRP A 29 7.20 2.03 3.49
N CYS A 30 8.17 1.45 4.19
CA CYS A 30 8.54 0.05 4.02
C CYS A 30 7.36 -0.89 4.30
N TRP A 31 6.56 -0.58 5.33
CA TRP A 31 5.36 -1.36 5.65
C TRP A 31 4.29 -1.24 4.56
N LEU A 32 3.98 -0.02 4.10
CA LEU A 32 3.07 0.20 2.97
C LEU A 32 3.51 -0.60 1.75
N LEU A 33 4.77 -0.48 1.35
CA LEU A 33 5.32 -1.20 0.20
C LEU A 33 5.11 -2.72 0.33
N ARG A 34 5.37 -3.29 1.52
CA ARG A 34 5.14 -4.71 1.79
C ARG A 34 3.68 -5.11 1.70
N VAL A 35 2.77 -4.28 2.24
CA VAL A 35 1.33 -4.54 2.16
C VAL A 35 0.90 -4.59 0.70
N PHE A 36 1.25 -3.59 -0.10
CA PHE A 36 0.96 -3.60 -1.54
C PHE A 36 1.57 -4.82 -2.25
N ALA A 37 2.83 -5.14 -1.99
CA ALA A 37 3.51 -6.29 -2.59
C ALA A 37 2.85 -7.63 -2.23
N SER A 38 2.37 -7.79 -0.99
CA SER A 38 1.69 -9.02 -0.55
C SER A 38 0.29 -9.19 -1.17
N ARG A 39 -0.34 -8.10 -1.61
CA ARG A 39 -1.70 -8.09 -2.13
C ARG A 39 -1.76 -8.08 -3.65
N THR A 40 -0.75 -7.49 -4.28
CA THR A 40 -0.67 -7.32 -5.73
C THR A 40 -0.82 -8.64 -6.50
N PRO A 41 -0.15 -9.75 -6.15
CA PRO A 41 -0.35 -11.02 -6.85
C PRO A 41 -1.80 -11.50 -6.81
N ALA A 42 -2.43 -11.48 -5.64
CA ALA A 42 -3.81 -11.91 -5.47
C ALA A 42 -4.83 -11.02 -6.21
N LEU A 43 -4.51 -9.74 -6.39
CA LEU A 43 -5.43 -8.76 -6.96
C LEU A 43 -5.25 -8.53 -8.47
N LEU A 44 -4.00 -8.46 -8.92
CA LEU A 44 -3.62 -8.14 -10.30
C LEU A 44 -3.13 -9.35 -11.09
N ALA A 45 -2.79 -10.45 -10.42
CA ALA A 45 -2.45 -11.73 -11.04
C ALA A 45 -3.23 -12.93 -10.43
N PRO A 46 -4.57 -12.85 -10.30
CA PRO A 46 -5.37 -13.81 -9.53
C PRO A 46 -5.28 -15.25 -10.06
N TRP A 47 -4.94 -15.41 -11.33
CA TRP A 47 -4.78 -16.69 -12.00
C TRP A 47 -3.62 -17.50 -11.42
N HIS A 48 -2.51 -16.84 -11.05
CA HIS A 48 -1.32 -17.54 -10.55
C HIS A 48 -1.56 -18.22 -9.19
N ASP A 49 -2.25 -17.53 -8.28
CA ASP A 49 -2.54 -18.03 -6.93
C ASP A 49 -3.62 -19.13 -6.93
N TYR A 50 -4.52 -19.11 -7.92
CA TYR A 50 -5.61 -20.08 -8.04
C TYR A 50 -5.14 -21.45 -8.56
N TYR A 51 -4.32 -21.49 -9.62
CA TYR A 51 -3.83 -22.76 -10.17
C TYR A 51 -2.86 -23.50 -9.25
N ALA A 52 -2.26 -22.81 -8.28
CA ALA A 52 -1.47 -23.45 -7.24
C ALA A 52 -2.33 -24.20 -6.20
N ARG A 53 -3.64 -23.91 -6.11
CA ARG A 53 -4.51 -24.38 -5.00
C ARG A 53 -5.70 -25.24 -5.44
N VAL A 54 -6.02 -25.30 -6.73
CA VAL A 54 -7.19 -26.02 -7.26
C VAL A 54 -6.72 -27.09 -8.26
N PRO A 55 -7.32 -28.31 -8.28
CA PRO A 55 -7.00 -29.34 -9.28
C PRO A 55 -7.11 -28.80 -10.70
N PRO A 56 -6.35 -29.36 -11.67
CA PRO A 56 -6.15 -28.75 -12.97
C PRO A 56 -7.50 -28.52 -13.66
N CYS A 57 -7.94 -27.26 -13.76
CA CYS A 57 -8.89 -26.89 -14.80
C CYS A 57 -8.28 -27.36 -16.13
N PRO A 58 -9.09 -27.84 -17.09
CA PRO A 58 -8.59 -28.06 -18.45
C PRO A 58 -7.86 -26.78 -18.92
N PRO A 59 -6.78 -26.91 -19.71
CA PRO A 59 -6.02 -25.75 -20.18
C PRO A 59 -7.02 -24.77 -20.78
N LEU A 60 -7.07 -23.54 -20.25
CA LEU A 60 -7.98 -22.55 -20.82
C LEU A 60 -7.59 -22.40 -22.29
N PRO A 61 -8.53 -22.63 -23.22
CA PRO A 61 -8.31 -22.22 -24.60
C PRO A 61 -8.17 -20.69 -24.55
N ASP A 62 -6.99 -20.22 -24.91
CA ASP A 62 -6.72 -18.84 -25.31
C ASP A 62 -6.99 -17.76 -24.24
N LEU A 63 -6.17 -17.71 -23.17
CA LEU A 63 -5.97 -16.47 -22.41
C LEU A 63 -5.62 -15.36 -23.41
N GLU A 64 -6.39 -14.28 -23.41
CA GLU A 64 -6.11 -13.11 -24.24
C GLU A 64 -4.68 -12.64 -23.96
N PRO A 65 -3.91 -12.23 -25.00
CA PRO A 65 -2.49 -11.90 -24.84
C PRO A 65 -2.20 -10.89 -23.72
N TRP A 66 -3.11 -9.95 -23.45
CA TRP A 66 -2.95 -8.93 -22.42
C TRP A 66 -3.10 -9.46 -20.98
N GLU A 67 -3.99 -10.44 -20.75
CA GLU A 67 -4.20 -11.04 -19.42
C GLU A 67 -2.96 -11.83 -18.99
N ARG A 68 -2.34 -12.51 -19.95
CA ARG A 68 -1.06 -13.20 -19.73
C ARG A 68 0.04 -12.24 -19.32
N VAL A 69 0.18 -11.12 -20.05
CA VAL A 69 1.19 -10.09 -19.76
C VAL A 69 1.01 -9.49 -18.37
N LEU A 70 -0.22 -9.17 -17.95
CA LEU A 70 -0.48 -8.64 -16.61
C LEU A 70 -0.18 -9.66 -15.51
N ASN A 71 -0.59 -10.92 -15.69
CA ASN A 71 -0.29 -11.98 -14.72
C ASN A 71 1.22 -12.21 -14.57
N GLU A 72 1.97 -12.22 -15.66
CA GLU A 72 3.43 -12.37 -15.63
C GLU A 72 4.11 -11.18 -14.94
N LEU A 73 3.63 -9.96 -15.19
CA LEU A 73 4.16 -8.74 -14.59
C LEU A 73 3.94 -8.69 -13.06
N PHE A 74 2.73 -9.04 -12.60
CA PHE A 74 2.31 -8.88 -11.20
C PHE A 74 2.33 -10.18 -10.38
N GLY A 75 2.67 -11.32 -10.98
CA GLY A 75 2.64 -12.63 -10.31
C GLY A 75 3.89 -12.91 -9.47
N TYR A 76 5.07 -12.87 -10.07
CA TYR A 76 6.34 -13.22 -9.39
C TYR A 76 7.53 -12.28 -9.71
N GLY A 77 7.29 -11.21 -10.48
CA GLY A 77 8.32 -10.26 -10.89
C GLY A 77 8.43 -9.00 -10.01
N PRO A 78 9.36 -8.07 -10.32
CA PRO A 78 9.43 -6.77 -9.65
C PRO A 78 8.14 -5.95 -9.77
N GLY A 79 7.26 -6.30 -10.71
CA GLY A 79 5.95 -5.66 -10.88
C GLY A 79 5.06 -5.76 -9.65
N VAL A 80 5.26 -6.75 -8.76
CA VAL A 80 4.52 -6.85 -7.48
C VAL A 80 4.67 -5.59 -6.62
N PHE A 81 5.81 -4.89 -6.75
CA PHE A 81 6.09 -3.69 -5.99
C PHE A 81 5.58 -2.41 -6.66
N LEU A 82 5.21 -2.44 -7.94
CA LEU A 82 4.87 -1.22 -8.70
C LEU A 82 3.75 -0.40 -8.03
N PRO A 83 2.61 -0.98 -7.61
CA PRO A 83 1.55 -0.19 -6.98
C PRO A 83 2.02 0.48 -5.68
N GLY A 84 2.71 -0.29 -4.83
CA GLY A 84 3.25 0.24 -3.58
C GLY A 84 4.34 1.28 -3.79
N ALA A 85 5.20 1.09 -4.79
CA ALA A 85 6.26 2.02 -5.14
C ALA A 85 5.69 3.37 -5.61
N LEU A 86 4.59 3.37 -6.38
CA LEU A 86 3.91 4.60 -6.79
C LEU A 86 3.37 5.38 -5.59
N VAL A 87 2.68 4.71 -4.67
CA VAL A 87 2.12 5.34 -3.47
C VAL A 87 3.23 5.86 -2.54
N VAL A 88 4.25 5.03 -2.27
CA VAL A 88 5.38 5.41 -1.41
C VAL A 88 6.17 6.56 -2.02
N THR A 89 6.48 6.50 -3.32
CA THR A 89 7.20 7.58 -4.00
C THR A 89 6.39 8.87 -4.01
N GLY A 90 5.08 8.79 -4.26
CA GLY A 90 4.18 9.95 -4.15
C GLY A 90 4.21 10.56 -2.75
N SER A 91 4.11 9.73 -1.71
CA SER A 91 4.19 10.17 -0.31
C SER A 91 5.55 10.81 0.01
N MET A 92 6.65 10.21 -0.43
CA MET A 92 8.01 10.76 -0.26
C MET A 92 8.17 12.12 -0.92
N LEU A 93 7.70 12.28 -2.16
CA LEU A 93 7.78 13.54 -2.90
C LEU A 93 6.97 14.65 -2.21
N LEU A 94 5.78 14.33 -1.69
CA LEU A 94 4.97 15.26 -0.92
C LEU A 94 5.66 15.66 0.39
N PHE A 95 6.24 14.69 1.10
CA PHE A 95 6.99 14.95 2.33
C PHE A 95 8.17 15.88 2.09
N VAL A 96 9.02 15.59 1.10
CA VAL A 96 10.18 16.42 0.73
C VAL A 96 9.74 17.82 0.31
N SER A 97 8.65 17.92 -0.45
CA SER A 97 8.08 19.21 -0.87
C SER A 97 7.57 20.04 0.31
N GLY A 98 6.91 19.40 1.28
CA GLY A 98 6.44 20.04 2.50
C GLY A 98 7.60 20.47 3.40
N ALA A 99 8.58 19.58 3.61
CA ALA A 99 9.76 19.84 4.43
C ALA A 99 10.60 21.01 3.87
N GLY A 100 10.72 21.11 2.54
CA GLY A 100 11.45 22.19 1.87
C GLY A 100 10.83 23.59 1.99
N ARG A 101 9.54 23.69 2.36
CA ARG A 101 8.82 24.96 2.50
C ARG A 101 8.81 25.51 3.92
N GLY A 102 9.17 24.71 4.92
CA GLY A 102 8.98 25.00 6.34
C GLY A 102 10.26 24.99 7.17
N LYS A 103 10.12 25.35 8.44
CA LYS A 103 11.18 25.12 9.44
C LYS A 103 11.20 23.63 9.83
N PRO A 104 12.38 23.06 10.14
CA PRO A 104 12.47 21.68 10.59
C PRO A 104 11.59 21.48 11.83
N SER A 105 10.68 20.52 11.75
CA SER A 105 9.67 20.24 12.77
C SER A 105 9.39 18.75 12.83
N VAL A 106 9.29 18.22 14.05
CA VAL A 106 8.90 16.82 14.31
C VAL A 106 7.45 16.56 13.91
N ILE A 107 6.62 17.60 13.79
CA ILE A 107 5.19 17.46 13.52
C ILE A 107 4.93 16.89 12.12
N LEU A 108 5.69 17.34 11.11
CA LEU A 108 5.47 16.91 9.72
C LEU A 108 5.68 15.40 9.53
N PRO A 109 6.82 14.79 9.93
CA PRO A 109 7.01 13.35 9.77
C PRO A 109 6.00 12.54 10.60
N LEU A 110 5.61 13.03 11.79
CA LEU A 110 4.56 12.40 12.59
C LEU A 110 3.18 12.46 11.93
N ALA A 111 2.83 13.56 11.25
CA ALA A 111 1.57 13.69 10.54
C ALA A 111 1.50 12.73 9.34
N PHE A 112 2.61 12.62 8.57
CA PHE A 112 2.72 11.64 7.49
C PHE A 112 2.65 10.20 7.99
N LEU A 113 3.36 9.89 9.09
CA LEU A 113 3.30 8.59 9.76
C LEU A 113 1.86 8.27 10.18
N GLY A 114 1.18 9.22 10.82
CA GLY A 114 -0.21 9.07 11.24
C GLY A 114 -1.13 8.77 10.06
N ALA A 115 -0.98 9.50 8.95
CA ALA A 115 -1.76 9.25 7.73
C ALA A 115 -1.52 7.84 7.16
N ASN A 116 -0.26 7.38 7.12
CA ASN A 116 0.09 6.03 6.69
C ASN A 116 -0.53 4.96 7.59
N LEU A 117 -0.51 5.16 8.91
CA LEU A 117 -1.11 4.24 9.88
C LEU A 117 -2.64 4.19 9.77
N VAL A 118 -3.30 5.34 9.55
CA VAL A 118 -4.75 5.40 9.32
C VAL A 118 -5.11 4.66 8.04
N PHE A 119 -4.37 4.87 6.94
CA PHE A 119 -4.56 4.10 5.70
C PHE A 119 -4.48 2.60 5.97
N LEU A 120 -3.42 2.16 6.67
CA LEU A 120 -3.20 0.74 6.96
C LEU A 120 -4.33 0.17 7.81
N GLN A 121 -4.72 0.85 8.88
CA GLN A 121 -5.80 0.41 9.74
C GLN A 121 -7.10 0.26 8.96
N VAL A 122 -7.49 1.29 8.19
CA VAL A 122 -8.73 1.27 7.39
C VAL A 122 -8.69 0.14 6.37
N TYR A 123 -7.55 -0.08 5.71
CA TYR A 123 -7.41 -1.17 4.76
C TYR A 123 -7.49 -2.55 5.43
N TYR A 124 -6.88 -2.74 6.60
CA TYR A 124 -6.96 -4.01 7.32
C TYR A 124 -8.37 -4.35 7.80
N GLU A 125 -9.17 -3.35 8.20
CA GLU A 125 -10.56 -3.54 8.62
C GLU A 125 -11.49 -3.77 7.43
N LEU A 126 -11.38 -2.95 6.38
CA LEU A 126 -12.33 -2.98 5.26
C LEU A 126 -11.95 -3.96 4.16
N GLY A 127 -10.65 -4.22 3.96
CA GLY A 127 -10.15 -5.11 2.90
C GLY A 127 -10.86 -6.45 2.88
N PRO A 128 -10.81 -7.26 3.96
CA PRO A 128 -11.46 -8.57 4.01
C PRO A 128 -12.98 -8.50 3.79
N ALA A 129 -13.64 -7.47 4.33
CA ALA A 129 -15.08 -7.28 4.17
C ALA A 129 -15.45 -6.98 2.70
N VAL A 130 -14.65 -6.16 2.01
CA VAL A 130 -14.85 -5.82 0.61
C VAL A 130 -14.50 -6.99 -0.31
N SER A 131 -13.44 -7.76 -0.01
CA SER A 131 -13.14 -9.00 -0.76
C SER A 131 -14.28 -10.01 -0.63
N ALA A 132 -14.96 -10.08 0.52
CA ALA A 132 -16.10 -10.96 0.73
C ALA A 132 -17.35 -10.55 -0.08
N LEU A 133 -17.49 -9.27 -0.45
CA LEU A 133 -18.58 -8.82 -1.36
C LEU A 133 -18.45 -9.41 -2.76
N ALA A 134 -17.25 -9.82 -3.16
CA ALA A 134 -16.98 -10.49 -4.43
C ALA A 134 -17.13 -12.02 -4.34
N ALA A 135 -17.53 -12.58 -3.19
CA ALA A 135 -17.71 -14.02 -3.04
C ALA A 135 -18.81 -14.52 -3.99
N PRO A 136 -18.61 -15.68 -4.64
CA PRO A 136 -19.47 -16.11 -5.73
C PRO A 136 -20.89 -16.42 -5.24
N ALA A 137 -21.91 -16.07 -6.04
CA ALA A 137 -23.13 -16.86 -6.05
C ALA A 137 -22.75 -18.32 -6.36
N PRO A 138 -23.40 -19.34 -5.78
CA PRO A 138 -23.00 -20.75 -5.94
C PRO A 138 -22.87 -21.08 -7.43
N GLN A 139 -21.63 -21.20 -7.91
CA GLN A 139 -21.33 -21.29 -9.34
C GLN A 139 -21.67 -22.68 -9.88
N SER A 140 -22.40 -22.70 -10.99
CA SER A 140 -22.49 -23.88 -11.86
C SER A 140 -21.09 -24.20 -12.41
N GLN A 141 -20.78 -25.49 -12.51
CA GLN A 141 -19.45 -26.07 -12.70
C GLN A 141 -18.73 -25.73 -14.03
N VAL A 142 -19.13 -24.71 -14.79
CA VAL A 142 -18.80 -24.60 -16.23
C VAL A 142 -17.85 -23.46 -16.59
N MET A 143 -17.53 -22.49 -15.72
CA MET A 143 -16.55 -21.46 -16.08
C MET A 143 -15.53 -21.22 -14.96
N CYS A 144 -14.26 -21.53 -15.24
CA CYS A 144 -13.10 -21.05 -14.49
C CYS A 144 -12.94 -19.52 -14.71
N ASP A 145 -14.01 -18.74 -14.46
CA ASP A 145 -14.01 -17.28 -14.47
C ASP A 145 -13.49 -16.79 -13.11
N VAL A 146 -12.18 -16.98 -12.93
CA VAL A 146 -11.43 -16.58 -11.72
C VAL A 146 -10.77 -15.21 -11.91
N GLY A 147 -11.16 -14.49 -12.97
CA GLY A 147 -10.48 -13.29 -13.45
C GLY A 147 -10.64 -12.05 -12.57
N TYR A 148 -10.28 -10.91 -13.16
CA TYR A 148 -10.33 -9.56 -12.58
C TYR A 148 -11.71 -9.15 -12.05
N HIS A 149 -12.78 -9.84 -12.45
CA HIS A 149 -14.14 -9.62 -11.97
C HIS A 149 -14.36 -9.97 -10.50
N ARG A 150 -13.43 -10.69 -9.86
CA ARG A 150 -13.49 -10.98 -8.41
C ARG A 150 -12.64 -10.04 -7.56
N THR A 151 -11.64 -9.40 -8.15
CA THR A 151 -10.67 -8.57 -7.42
C THR A 151 -10.98 -7.08 -7.52
N TRP A 152 -11.91 -6.67 -8.40
CA TRP A 152 -12.25 -5.26 -8.61
C TRP A 152 -12.71 -4.51 -7.35
N PRO A 153 -13.47 -5.08 -6.38
CA PRO A 153 -13.90 -4.29 -5.22
C PRO A 153 -12.73 -3.90 -4.34
N GLU A 154 -11.81 -4.83 -4.10
CA GLU A 154 -10.63 -4.58 -3.29
C GLU A 154 -9.62 -3.69 -4.04
N LEU A 155 -9.50 -3.83 -5.36
CA LEU A 155 -8.73 -2.91 -6.20
C LEU A 155 -9.27 -1.47 -6.12
N LEU A 156 -10.58 -1.28 -6.20
CA LEU A 156 -11.21 0.04 -6.04
C LEU A 156 -10.98 0.60 -4.64
N LEU A 157 -11.12 -0.22 -3.60
CA LEU A 157 -10.82 0.19 -2.23
C LEU A 157 -9.37 0.68 -2.10
N LEU A 158 -8.40 -0.10 -2.58
CA LEU A 158 -6.99 0.28 -2.53
C LEU A 158 -6.71 1.56 -3.32
N ALA A 159 -7.28 1.70 -4.52
CA ALA A 159 -7.13 2.90 -5.32
C ALA A 159 -7.72 4.14 -4.62
N ALA A 160 -8.93 4.00 -4.06
CA ALA A 160 -9.61 5.08 -3.33
C ALA A 160 -8.84 5.48 -2.06
N LEU A 161 -8.42 4.52 -1.24
CA LEU A 161 -7.64 4.79 -0.04
C LEU A 161 -6.28 5.41 -0.38
N SER A 162 -5.63 4.99 -1.47
CA SER A 162 -4.35 5.55 -1.91
C SER A 162 -4.52 7.00 -2.37
N GLY A 163 -5.57 7.29 -3.13
CA GLY A 163 -5.92 8.65 -3.52
C GLY A 163 -6.22 9.53 -2.31
N ALA A 164 -6.99 9.03 -1.34
CA ALA A 164 -7.29 9.74 -0.10
C ALA A 164 -6.04 10.01 0.74
N LEU A 165 -5.12 9.03 0.85
CA LEU A 165 -3.85 9.18 1.54
C LEU A 165 -3.01 10.30 0.93
N LEU A 166 -2.77 10.25 -0.38
CA LEU A 166 -1.94 11.24 -1.08
C LEU A 166 -2.60 12.63 -1.06
N TRP A 167 -3.92 12.70 -1.20
CA TRP A 167 -4.66 13.95 -1.07
C TRP A 167 -4.56 14.53 0.34
N GLY A 168 -4.70 13.71 1.38
CA GLY A 168 -4.54 14.14 2.77
C GLY A 168 -3.13 14.66 3.02
N GLN A 169 -2.11 13.93 2.55
CA GLN A 169 -0.71 14.32 2.68
C GLN A 169 -0.35 15.59 1.91
N LEU A 170 -0.99 15.84 0.76
CA LEU A 170 -0.84 17.09 0.00
C LEU A 170 -1.32 18.32 0.78
N ARG A 171 -2.22 18.13 1.75
CA ARG A 171 -2.79 19.20 2.59
C ARG A 171 -2.01 19.43 3.90
N LEU A 172 -1.02 18.60 4.20
CA LEU A 172 -0.10 18.74 5.34
C LEU A 172 1.05 19.71 4.99
#